data_AF-A0A7K3WU01-F1
#
_entry.id   AF-A0A7K3WU01-F1
#
_cell.length_a   1.000
_cell.length_b   1.000
_cell.length_c   1.000
_cell.angle_alpha   90.00
_cell.angle_beta   90.00
_cell.angle_gamma   90.00
#
_symmetry.space_group_name_H-M   'P 1'
#
loop_
_entity.id
_entity.type
_entity.pdbx_description
1 polymer ?
#
loop_
_entity_poly.entity_id
_entity_poly.type
_entity_poly.pdbx_seq_one_letter_code
_entity_poly.pdbx_strand_id
1 'polypeptide(L)'
;MDYNRILGMNIRLPVSFGGISKTYNETVGVDISKLTIDVHLHLINQHKQFANNAKGFKALLAWIKKHKVKSDEVYFCFEHTGLYSLSLAAFLAEKNILFSMVSGLEVKRSMGVVRGKNDKVDAARIAEYAHLRRDKLKKTVLPSKEVLKIKNLLAIRERMVTQKGGYKASCKEYSSVLKKSEVKVLIHTHSKLIKVLAQEIKEVEAEIMKIIRSDETINNLYKLVTSIKGVGFVLGASLIVTTNCFTAFENARQYACYTGIAPFPFQSGTSIKGNTKVSKMGNQNMKKLLLMGASSARQHDPEIRQYYLKRIEKGKNKMSTLNVIKNKLIHRVFAVVKRGTPYLSIAKYAS
;
A
#
# COMPACT_ATOMS: atom_id res chain seq x y z
N MET A 1 0.35 22.03 -11.73
CA MET A 1 -1.07 21.63 -11.63
C MET A 1 -1.35 21.34 -10.18
N ASP A 2 -2.32 22.04 -9.58
CA ASP A 2 -2.71 21.84 -8.18
C ASP A 2 -3.19 20.41 -7.94
N TYR A 3 -2.56 19.71 -6.99
CA TYR A 3 -2.93 18.37 -6.55
C TYR A 3 -4.43 18.28 -6.18
N ASN A 4 -5.02 19.40 -5.72
CA ASN A 4 -6.43 19.51 -5.38
C ASN A 4 -7.38 19.49 -6.58
N ARG A 5 -6.92 19.84 -7.79
CA ARG A 5 -7.77 19.90 -9.00
C ARG A 5 -8.02 18.52 -9.63
N ILE A 6 -7.17 17.53 -9.33
CA ILE A 6 -7.32 16.12 -9.76
C ILE A 6 -8.38 15.39 -8.90
N LEU A 7 -8.69 15.91 -7.72
CA LEU A 7 -9.47 15.23 -6.68
C LEU A 7 -10.96 15.62 -6.67
N GLY A 8 -11.50 16.13 -7.78
CA GLY A 8 -12.87 16.69 -7.86
C GLY A 8 -14.00 15.69 -8.14
N MET A 9 -13.72 14.39 -8.30
CA MET A 9 -14.69 13.46 -8.90
C MET A 9 -15.21 12.41 -7.90
N ASN A 10 -16.52 12.44 -7.65
CA ASN A 10 -17.28 11.38 -7.01
C ASN A 10 -17.33 10.17 -7.95
N ILE A 11 -16.47 9.17 -7.71
CA ILE A 11 -16.49 7.90 -8.45
C ILE A 11 -17.41 6.95 -7.68
N ARG A 12 -18.65 6.77 -8.17
CA ARG A 12 -19.52 5.67 -7.72
C ARG A 12 -18.85 4.34 -8.08
N LEU A 13 -18.69 3.47 -7.09
CA LEU A 13 -18.19 2.10 -7.27
C LEU A 13 -19.22 1.27 -8.05
N PRO A 14 -18.87 0.64 -9.19
CA PRO A 14 -19.73 -0.38 -9.77
C PRO A 14 -19.55 -1.68 -8.98
N VAL A 15 -20.67 -2.23 -8.53
CA VAL A 15 -20.79 -3.59 -8.01
C VAL A 15 -21.11 -4.50 -9.18
N SER A 16 -20.19 -5.39 -9.59
CA SER A 16 -20.50 -6.72 -10.13
C SER A 16 -19.23 -7.47 -10.60
N PHE A 17 -19.10 -8.71 -10.13
CA PHE A 17 -18.19 -9.73 -10.64
C PHE A 17 -18.69 -10.25 -11.99
N GLY A 18 -17.79 -10.36 -12.97
CA GLY A 18 -18.03 -11.01 -14.26
C GLY A 18 -16.72 -11.03 -15.06
N GLY A 19 -16.31 -12.20 -15.55
CA GLY A 19 -15.11 -12.34 -16.36
C GLY A 19 -15.20 -11.46 -17.61
N ILE A 20 -14.27 -10.51 -17.75
CA ILE A 20 -14.21 -9.60 -18.90
C ILE A 20 -13.87 -10.42 -20.15
N SER A 21 -14.82 -10.55 -21.07
CA SER A 21 -14.52 -10.85 -22.48
C SER A 21 -13.56 -9.77 -22.99
N LYS A 22 -12.35 -10.18 -23.38
CA LYS A 22 -11.21 -9.27 -23.61
C LYS A 22 -11.37 -8.53 -24.95
N THR A 23 -11.63 -7.22 -24.89
CA THR A 23 -11.76 -6.32 -26.04
C THR A 23 -10.68 -5.25 -26.04
N TYR A 24 -9.40 -5.62 -26.07
CA TYR A 24 -8.33 -4.66 -26.35
C TYR A 24 -7.41 -5.21 -27.45
N ASN A 25 -7.12 -4.35 -28.42
CA ASN A 25 -6.38 -4.64 -29.63
C ASN A 25 -4.96 -4.07 -29.59
N GLU A 26 -4.62 -3.27 -28.58
CA GLU A 26 -3.28 -2.69 -28.44
C GLU A 26 -2.88 -2.58 -26.96
N THR A 27 -1.61 -2.85 -26.68
CA THR A 27 -1.02 -2.67 -25.35
C THR A 27 0.01 -1.55 -25.40
N VAL A 28 -0.11 -0.62 -24.45
CA VAL A 28 0.68 0.61 -24.44
C VAL A 28 1.55 0.65 -23.21
N GLY A 29 2.86 0.65 -23.42
CA GLY A 29 3.83 0.86 -22.35
C GLY A 29 4.13 2.34 -22.19
N VAL A 30 4.13 2.81 -20.94
CA VAL A 30 4.49 4.19 -20.63
C VAL A 30 5.58 4.21 -19.57
N ASP A 31 6.70 4.83 -19.90
CA ASP A 31 7.69 5.25 -18.91
C ASP A 31 7.39 6.70 -18.49
N ILE A 32 7.40 6.96 -17.18
CA ILE A 32 6.86 8.20 -16.61
C ILE A 32 7.95 8.96 -15.86
N SER A 33 8.24 10.15 -16.37
CA SER A 33 9.13 11.13 -15.76
C SER A 33 8.35 12.33 -15.23
N LYS A 34 9.04 13.23 -14.51
CA LYS A 34 8.41 14.42 -13.90
C LYS A 34 7.72 15.31 -14.93
N LEU A 35 8.38 15.58 -16.06
CA LEU A 35 7.91 16.54 -17.07
C LEU A 35 7.33 15.88 -18.32
N THR A 36 7.71 14.64 -18.60
CA THR A 36 7.38 13.92 -19.83
C THR A 36 6.95 12.49 -19.54
N ILE A 37 6.25 11.91 -20.51
CA ILE A 37 5.94 10.49 -20.58
C ILE A 37 6.40 9.95 -21.92
N ASP A 38 7.11 8.84 -21.90
CA ASP A 38 7.56 8.12 -23.08
C ASP A 38 6.60 6.97 -23.33
N VAL A 39 5.95 6.99 -24.49
CA VAL A 39 4.85 6.07 -24.81
C VAL A 39 5.25 5.18 -25.97
N HIS A 40 5.00 3.88 -25.83
CA HIS A 40 5.21 2.90 -26.87
C HIS A 40 3.95 2.07 -27.11
N LEU A 41 3.50 2.01 -28.36
CA LEU A 41 2.42 1.12 -28.84
C LEU A 41 3.06 -0.18 -29.30
N HIS A 42 2.68 -1.32 -28.71
CA HIS A 42 3.39 -2.58 -28.94
C HIS A 42 3.18 -3.15 -30.34
N LEU A 43 1.93 -3.36 -30.77
CA LEU A 43 1.64 -3.98 -32.07
C LEU A 43 1.91 -3.02 -33.23
N ILE A 44 1.57 -1.73 -33.05
CA ILE A 44 1.87 -0.67 -34.01
C ILE A 44 3.38 -0.39 -34.09
N ASN A 45 4.14 -0.76 -33.06
CA ASN A 45 5.58 -0.55 -32.94
C ASN A 45 6.00 0.92 -33.17
N GLN A 46 5.30 1.84 -32.50
CA GLN A 46 5.63 3.26 -32.54
C GLN A 46 5.87 3.83 -31.15
N HIS A 47 6.81 4.76 -31.09
CA HIS A 47 7.15 5.51 -29.88
C HIS A 47 6.91 7.00 -30.08
N LYS A 48 6.42 7.66 -29.03
CA LYS A 48 6.34 9.12 -28.98
C LYS A 48 6.37 9.63 -27.54
N GLN A 49 7.01 10.77 -27.34
CA GLN A 49 7.03 11.47 -26.06
C GLN A 49 5.92 12.53 -25.96
N PHE A 50 5.34 12.67 -24.78
CA PHE A 50 4.33 13.69 -24.47
C PHE A 50 4.66 14.39 -23.15
N ALA A 51 4.08 15.57 -22.92
CA ALA A 51 4.20 16.24 -21.63
C ALA A 51 3.40 15.49 -20.54
N ASN A 52 3.93 15.42 -19.32
CA ASN A 52 3.25 14.83 -18.17
C ASN A 52 2.24 15.82 -17.55
N ASN A 53 1.18 16.12 -18.30
CA ASN A 53 0.08 16.98 -17.89
C ASN A 53 -1.17 16.70 -18.75
N ALA A 54 -2.31 17.27 -18.36
CA ALA A 54 -3.59 17.06 -19.06
C ALA A 54 -3.56 17.41 -20.56
N LYS A 55 -2.76 18.41 -20.99
CA LYS A 55 -2.61 18.76 -22.42
C LYS A 55 -1.86 17.65 -23.16
N GLY A 56 -0.77 17.14 -22.57
CA GLY A 56 -0.02 16.01 -23.10
C GLY A 56 -0.84 14.73 -23.16
N PHE A 57 -1.65 14.43 -22.14
CA PHE A 57 -2.51 13.23 -22.14
C PHE A 57 -3.61 13.28 -23.22
N LYS A 58 -4.20 14.47 -23.46
CA LYS A 58 -5.13 14.66 -24.59
C LYS A 58 -4.42 14.46 -25.93
N ALA A 59 -3.21 14.98 -26.08
CA ALA A 59 -2.40 14.80 -27.30
C ALA A 59 -2.00 13.33 -27.52
N LEU A 60 -1.72 12.58 -26.45
CA LEU A 60 -1.48 11.15 -26.47
C LEU A 60 -2.69 10.39 -27.02
N LEU A 61 -3.89 10.60 -26.48
CA LEU A 61 -5.08 9.92 -26.99
C LEU A 61 -5.40 10.30 -28.44
N ALA A 62 -5.17 11.56 -28.83
CA ALA A 62 -5.32 11.99 -30.21
C ALA A 62 -4.32 11.29 -31.14
N TRP A 63 -3.07 11.08 -30.70
CA TRP A 63 -2.05 10.37 -31.45
C TRP A 63 -2.37 8.87 -31.61
N ILE A 64 -2.91 8.22 -30.58
CA ILE A 64 -3.37 6.82 -30.66
C ILE A 64 -4.49 6.67 -31.70
N LYS A 65 -5.47 7.59 -31.68
CA LYS A 65 -6.58 7.58 -32.65
C LYS A 65 -6.11 7.67 -34.11
N LYS A 66 -4.99 8.33 -34.40
CA LYS A 66 -4.41 8.41 -35.75
C LYS A 66 -3.98 7.05 -36.30
N HIS A 67 -3.73 6.06 -35.43
CA HIS A 67 -3.39 4.70 -35.81
C HIS A 67 -4.60 3.78 -35.97
N LYS A 68 -5.82 4.34 -36.08
CA LYS A 68 -7.08 3.61 -36.22
C LYS A 68 -7.41 2.69 -35.03
N VAL A 69 -6.77 2.89 -33.88
CA VAL A 69 -7.10 2.19 -32.62
C VAL A 69 -8.05 3.06 -31.81
N LYS A 70 -9.21 2.51 -31.43
CA LYS A 70 -10.16 3.21 -30.56
C LYS A 70 -9.63 3.23 -29.13
N SER A 71 -9.93 4.29 -28.38
CA SER A 71 -9.36 4.50 -27.04
C SER A 71 -9.81 3.47 -26.00
N ASP A 72 -10.96 2.82 -26.22
CA ASP A 72 -11.51 1.73 -25.42
C ASP A 72 -10.91 0.35 -25.77
N GLU A 73 -10.21 0.24 -26.90
CA GLU A 73 -9.49 -0.96 -27.33
C GLU A 73 -8.01 -0.96 -26.88
N VAL A 74 -7.63 -0.05 -25.98
CA VAL A 74 -6.25 0.12 -25.52
C VAL A 74 -6.09 -0.26 -24.06
N TYR A 75 -5.04 -1.05 -23.77
CA TYR A 75 -4.63 -1.35 -22.42
C TYR A 75 -3.27 -0.71 -22.10
N PHE A 76 -3.31 0.34 -21.28
CA PHE A 76 -2.09 0.99 -20.77
C PHE A 76 -1.42 0.19 -19.66
N CYS A 77 -0.10 0.17 -19.65
CA CYS A 77 0.72 -0.38 -18.59
C CYS A 77 1.85 0.60 -18.29
N PHE A 78 2.10 0.85 -17.01
CA PHE A 78 3.20 1.71 -16.57
C PHE A 78 3.63 1.39 -15.16
N GLU A 79 4.88 1.73 -14.84
CA GLU A 79 5.39 1.55 -13.50
C GLU A 79 4.72 2.52 -12.51
N HIS A 80 4.51 2.05 -11.28
CA HIS A 80 4.05 2.90 -10.19
C HIS A 80 5.21 3.77 -9.64
N THR A 81 5.60 4.81 -10.37
CA THR A 81 6.68 5.77 -10.03
C THR A 81 6.18 6.97 -9.23
N GLY A 82 5.65 6.71 -8.04
CA GLY A 82 5.26 7.76 -7.10
C GLY A 82 4.16 8.71 -7.64
N LEU A 83 4.21 9.99 -7.24
CA LEU A 83 3.15 10.97 -7.56
C LEU A 83 3.01 11.28 -9.05
N TYR A 84 4.08 11.12 -9.85
CA TYR A 84 4.04 11.45 -11.28
C TYR A 84 3.14 10.51 -12.08
N SER A 85 3.14 9.22 -11.74
CA SER A 85 2.26 8.21 -12.35
C SER A 85 0.77 8.42 -12.06
N LEU A 86 0.43 9.04 -10.92
CA LEU A 86 -0.97 9.25 -10.51
C LEU A 86 -1.74 10.19 -11.43
N SER A 87 -1.05 11.17 -12.03
CA SER A 87 -1.70 12.14 -12.93
C SER A 87 -2.23 11.45 -14.19
N LEU A 88 -1.42 10.56 -14.78
CA LEU A 88 -1.84 9.76 -15.93
C LEU A 88 -2.91 8.74 -15.52
N ALA A 89 -2.73 8.03 -14.40
CA ALA A 89 -3.71 7.07 -13.90
C ALA A 89 -5.08 7.70 -13.66
N ALA A 90 -5.14 8.87 -13.03
CA ALA A 90 -6.39 9.60 -12.78
C ALA A 90 -7.08 10.00 -14.09
N PHE A 91 -6.31 10.50 -15.06
CA PHE A 91 -6.83 10.86 -16.39
C PHE A 91 -7.40 9.65 -17.14
N LEU A 92 -6.70 8.51 -17.12
CA LEU A 92 -7.17 7.28 -17.75
C LEU A 92 -8.42 6.73 -17.07
N ALA A 93 -8.47 6.77 -15.73
CA ALA A 93 -9.64 6.39 -14.95
C ALA A 93 -10.87 7.25 -15.27
N GLU A 94 -10.70 8.58 -15.36
CA GLU A 94 -11.78 9.52 -15.75
C GLU A 94 -12.34 9.20 -17.14
N LYS A 95 -11.48 8.76 -18.07
CA LYS A 95 -11.88 8.37 -19.43
C LYS A 95 -12.34 6.92 -19.55
N ASN A 96 -12.43 6.18 -18.44
CA ASN A 96 -12.76 4.75 -18.42
C ASN A 96 -11.82 3.88 -19.29
N ILE A 97 -10.57 4.30 -19.48
CA ILE A 97 -9.58 3.57 -20.26
C ILE A 97 -8.90 2.52 -19.36
N LEU A 98 -8.65 1.32 -19.91
CA LEU A 98 -8.01 0.23 -19.18
C LEU A 98 -6.54 0.55 -18.92
N PHE A 99 -6.11 0.43 -17.67
CA PHE A 99 -4.70 0.56 -17.30
C PHE A 99 -4.28 -0.31 -16.12
N SER A 100 -2.99 -0.64 -16.08
CA SER A 100 -2.33 -1.38 -15.01
C SER A 100 -1.08 -0.63 -14.56
N MET A 101 -1.07 -0.25 -13.28
CA MET A 101 0.13 0.20 -12.60
C MET A 101 0.86 -1.01 -12.02
N VAL A 102 2.07 -1.26 -12.52
CA VAL A 102 2.88 -2.44 -12.14
C VAL A 102 4.13 -2.04 -11.35
N SER A 103 4.73 -3.00 -10.66
CA SER A 103 6.01 -2.75 -9.99
C SER A 103 7.14 -2.73 -11.02
N GLY A 104 7.98 -1.69 -11.02
CA GLY A 104 9.14 -1.68 -11.92
C GLY A 104 10.12 -2.84 -11.68
N LEU A 105 10.19 -3.35 -10.46
CA LEU A 105 10.97 -4.55 -10.16
C LEU A 105 10.37 -5.81 -10.81
N GLU A 106 9.04 -5.89 -10.91
CA GLU A 106 8.36 -6.99 -11.59
C GLU A 106 8.65 -6.95 -13.09
N VAL A 107 8.49 -5.80 -13.72
CA VAL A 107 8.83 -5.58 -15.14
C VAL A 107 10.30 -5.94 -15.38
N LYS A 108 11.21 -5.41 -14.55
CA LYS A 108 12.65 -5.70 -14.66
C LYS A 108 12.99 -7.19 -14.58
N ARG A 109 12.35 -7.93 -13.68
CA ARG A 109 12.63 -9.37 -13.50
C ARG A 109 12.03 -10.25 -14.59
N SER A 110 11.00 -9.79 -15.30
CA SER A 110 10.44 -10.55 -16.42
C SER A 110 11.26 -10.49 -17.71
N MET A 111 12.19 -9.54 -17.85
CA MET A 111 12.89 -9.27 -19.11
C MET A 111 14.16 -10.11 -19.37
N GLY A 112 14.54 -11.01 -18.47
CA GLY A 112 15.78 -11.78 -18.62
C GLY A 112 17.04 -10.90 -18.53
N VAL A 113 18.07 -11.23 -19.32
CA VAL A 113 19.34 -10.47 -19.37
C VAL A 113 19.21 -9.33 -20.37
N VAL A 114 19.30 -8.08 -19.89
CA VAL A 114 19.12 -6.89 -20.74
C VAL A 114 20.31 -5.94 -20.58
N ARG A 115 20.74 -5.31 -21.69
CA ARG A 115 21.79 -4.27 -21.73
C ARG A 115 21.18 -2.94 -22.20
N GLY A 116 21.74 -1.83 -21.71
CA GLY A 116 21.31 -0.47 -22.08
C GLY A 116 20.05 0.02 -21.36
N LYS A 117 20.05 1.30 -21.00
CA LYS A 117 18.93 2.00 -20.37
C LYS A 117 18.68 3.31 -21.12
N ASN A 118 17.50 3.45 -21.70
CA ASN A 118 16.94 4.73 -22.13
C ASN A 118 15.41 4.67 -22.06
N ASP A 119 14.78 5.84 -21.93
CA ASP A 119 13.34 5.97 -21.65
C ASP A 119 12.46 5.37 -22.77
N LYS A 120 12.90 5.46 -24.04
CA LYS A 120 12.24 4.84 -25.19
C LYS A 120 12.20 3.31 -25.09
N VAL A 121 13.33 2.70 -24.76
CA VAL A 121 13.45 1.26 -24.62
C VAL A 121 12.69 0.79 -23.38
N ASP A 122 12.69 1.57 -22.29
CA ASP A 122 11.93 1.24 -21.08
C ASP A 122 10.40 1.30 -21.34
N ALA A 123 9.91 2.28 -22.09
CA ALA A 123 8.51 2.30 -22.53
C ALA A 123 8.15 1.08 -23.41
N ALA A 124 9.02 0.71 -24.36
CA ALA A 124 8.82 -0.46 -25.23
C ALA A 124 8.78 -1.77 -24.42
N ARG A 125 9.69 -1.92 -23.45
CA ARG A 125 9.76 -3.06 -22.53
C ARG A 125 8.48 -3.19 -21.69
N ILE A 126 7.94 -2.08 -21.20
CA ILE A 126 6.67 -2.08 -20.45
C ILE A 126 5.52 -2.50 -21.37
N ALA A 127 5.52 -2.07 -22.64
CA ALA A 127 4.50 -2.43 -23.61
C ALA A 127 4.53 -3.93 -23.91
N GLU A 128 5.72 -4.49 -24.15
CA GLU A 128 5.94 -5.92 -24.35
C GLU A 128 5.54 -6.74 -23.12
N TYR A 129 5.96 -6.31 -21.93
CA TYR A 129 5.53 -6.92 -20.67
C TYR A 129 4.00 -7.03 -20.58
N ALA A 130 3.31 -5.94 -20.93
CA ALA A 130 1.87 -5.89 -20.90
C ALA A 130 1.25 -6.83 -21.93
N HIS A 131 1.81 -6.87 -23.15
CA HIS A 131 1.35 -7.73 -24.23
C HIS A 131 1.46 -9.22 -23.89
N LEU A 132 2.62 -9.64 -23.36
CA LEU A 132 2.89 -11.04 -23.01
C LEU A 132 2.06 -11.52 -21.82
N ARG A 133 1.65 -10.61 -20.93
CA ARG A 133 0.88 -10.92 -19.71
C ARG A 133 -0.55 -10.41 -19.76
N ARG A 134 -1.03 -10.01 -20.93
CA ARG A 134 -2.32 -9.38 -21.14
C ARG A 134 -3.48 -10.17 -20.51
N ASP A 135 -3.36 -11.50 -20.51
CA ASP A 135 -4.37 -12.38 -19.93
C ASP A 135 -4.40 -12.43 -18.40
N LYS A 136 -3.30 -12.04 -17.76
CA LYS A 136 -3.07 -12.07 -16.31
C LYS A 136 -2.98 -10.67 -15.69
N LEU A 137 -2.88 -9.63 -16.52
CA LEU A 137 -2.84 -8.25 -16.05
C LEU A 137 -4.14 -7.91 -15.32
N LYS A 138 -3.99 -7.33 -14.12
CA LYS A 138 -5.11 -6.84 -13.33
C LYS A 138 -5.31 -5.36 -13.57
N LYS A 139 -6.52 -4.98 -13.99
CA LYS A 139 -6.95 -3.57 -14.08
C LYS A 139 -6.68 -2.89 -12.75
N THR A 140 -6.03 -1.74 -12.78
CA THR A 140 -5.83 -0.92 -11.59
C THR A 140 -7.09 -0.14 -11.27
N VAL A 141 -7.51 -0.21 -10.02
CA VAL A 141 -8.58 0.62 -9.45
C VAL A 141 -7.92 1.64 -8.52
N LEU A 142 -8.15 2.92 -8.79
CA LEU A 142 -7.60 3.98 -7.94
C LEU A 142 -8.36 4.04 -6.61
N PRO A 143 -7.66 4.34 -5.51
CA PRO A 143 -8.33 4.61 -4.25
C PRO A 143 -9.22 5.85 -4.34
N SER A 144 -10.27 5.88 -3.52
CA SER A 144 -11.11 7.08 -3.40
C SER A 144 -10.30 8.26 -2.85
N LYS A 145 -10.84 9.47 -3.04
CA LYS A 145 -10.23 10.71 -2.53
C LYS A 145 -10.02 10.64 -1.02
N GLU A 146 -10.97 10.07 -0.30
CA GLU A 146 -10.99 9.91 1.14
C GLU A 146 -9.84 8.99 1.57
N VAL A 147 -9.68 7.85 0.89
CA VAL A 147 -8.58 6.91 1.14
C VAL A 147 -7.23 7.55 0.87
N LEU A 148 -7.09 8.32 -0.21
CA LEU A 148 -5.85 9.06 -0.51
C LEU A 148 -5.54 10.14 0.52
N LYS A 149 -6.55 10.88 0.99
CA LYS A 149 -6.38 11.86 2.07
C LYS A 149 -5.91 11.19 3.36
N ILE A 150 -6.55 10.10 3.77
CA ILE A 150 -6.15 9.33 4.95
C ILE A 150 -4.71 8.83 4.80
N LYS A 151 -4.33 8.32 3.62
CA LYS A 151 -2.95 7.90 3.32
C LYS A 151 -1.94 9.01 3.55
N ASN A 152 -2.22 10.21 3.03
CA ASN A 152 -1.32 11.36 3.15
C ASN A 152 -1.22 11.83 4.62
N LEU A 153 -2.34 11.87 5.34
CA LEU A 153 -2.38 12.22 6.76
C LEU A 153 -1.64 11.20 7.63
N LEU A 154 -1.78 9.90 7.34
CA LEU A 154 -1.00 8.85 8.02
C LEU A 154 0.50 9.01 7.78
N ALA A 155 0.91 9.38 6.56
CA ALA A 155 2.32 9.57 6.22
C ALA A 155 2.94 10.77 6.97
N ILE A 156 2.25 11.92 7.05
CA ILE A 156 2.74 13.06 7.83
C ILE A 156 2.73 12.74 9.32
N ARG A 157 1.71 12.05 9.83
CA ARG A 157 1.66 11.56 11.21
C ARG A 157 2.87 10.68 11.52
N GLU A 158 3.20 9.70 10.67
CA GLU A 158 4.36 8.81 10.87
C GLU A 158 5.67 9.62 10.96
N ARG A 159 5.84 10.63 10.10
CA ARG A 159 6.99 11.53 10.13
C ARG A 159 7.08 12.29 11.46
N MET A 160 5.98 12.90 11.91
CA MET A 160 5.93 13.65 13.17
C MET A 160 6.19 12.76 14.39
N VAL A 161 5.63 11.54 14.41
CA VAL A 161 5.89 10.55 15.47
C VAL A 161 7.36 10.18 15.52
N THR A 162 7.99 9.98 14.36
CA THR A 162 9.42 9.66 14.25
C THR A 162 10.28 10.81 14.77
N GLN A 163 10.01 12.05 14.34
CA GLN A 163 10.71 13.24 14.82
C GLN A 163 10.56 13.44 16.34
N LYS A 164 9.33 13.28 16.86
CA LYS A 164 9.07 13.37 18.30
C LYS A 164 9.85 12.31 19.09
N GLY A 165 9.92 11.09 18.56
CA GLY A 165 10.72 10.01 19.15
C GLY A 165 12.21 10.32 19.14
N GLY A 166 12.73 10.86 18.04
CA GLY A 166 14.12 11.31 17.90
C GLY A 166 14.49 12.37 18.94
N TYR A 167 13.69 13.44 19.07
CA TYR A 167 13.94 14.47 20.09
C TYR A 167 13.90 13.92 21.52
N LYS A 168 12.98 12.98 21.81
CA LYS A 168 12.94 12.33 23.13
C LYS A 168 14.20 11.51 23.41
N ALA A 169 14.72 10.81 22.40
CA ALA A 169 15.97 10.06 22.52
C ALA A 169 17.15 11.02 22.76
N SER A 170 17.27 12.10 21.98
CA SER A 170 18.32 13.11 22.16
C SER A 170 18.30 13.74 23.56
N CYS A 171 17.12 14.09 24.10
CA CYS A 171 17.03 14.59 25.48
C CYS A 171 17.58 13.59 26.50
N LYS A 172 17.30 12.29 26.33
CA LYS A 172 17.79 11.24 27.21
C LYS A 172 19.31 11.09 27.11
N GLU A 173 19.85 11.11 25.90
CA GLU A 173 21.29 11.00 25.63
C GLU A 173 22.05 12.19 26.21
N TYR A 174 21.61 13.43 25.94
CA TYR A 174 22.22 14.64 26.52
C TYR A 174 22.26 14.58 28.04
N SER A 175 21.13 14.21 28.67
CA SER A 175 21.04 14.13 30.13
C SER A 175 21.94 13.04 30.74
N SER A 176 22.34 12.04 29.96
CA SER A 176 23.21 10.95 30.42
C SER A 176 24.71 11.25 30.27
N VAL A 177 25.09 12.21 29.42
CA VAL A 177 26.49 12.49 29.07
C VAL A 177 26.97 13.84 29.60
N LEU A 178 26.12 14.88 29.54
CA LEU A 178 26.51 16.27 29.78
C LEU A 178 26.04 16.75 31.16
N LYS A 179 26.68 17.82 31.67
CA LYS A 179 26.29 18.42 32.97
C LYS A 179 24.95 19.14 32.85
N LYS A 180 24.20 19.21 33.95
CA LYS A 180 22.88 19.88 34.01
C LYS A 180 22.89 21.32 33.49
N SER A 181 23.96 22.07 33.72
CA SER A 181 24.13 23.45 33.25
C SER A 181 24.22 23.55 31.72
N GLU A 182 24.85 22.58 31.07
CA GLU A 182 25.11 22.56 29.62
C GLU A 182 23.89 22.10 28.82
N VAL A 183 23.05 21.25 29.40
CA VAL A 183 21.88 20.67 28.71
C VAL A 183 20.61 21.49 28.81
N LYS A 184 20.56 22.51 29.67
CA LYS A 184 19.32 23.24 29.99
C LYS A 184 18.65 23.80 28.73
N VAL A 185 19.40 24.45 27.86
CA VAL A 185 18.88 25.02 26.60
C VAL A 185 18.48 23.92 25.62
N LEU A 186 19.29 22.87 25.47
CA LEU A 186 19.03 21.74 24.58
C LEU A 186 17.71 21.04 24.95
N ILE A 187 17.57 20.65 26.22
CA ILE A 187 16.39 19.95 26.73
C ILE A 187 15.15 20.84 26.61
N HIS A 188 15.25 22.13 26.94
CA HIS A 188 14.12 23.06 26.82
C HIS A 188 13.63 23.17 25.38
N THR A 189 14.54 23.37 24.42
CA THR A 189 14.20 23.48 22.99
C THR A 189 13.54 22.19 22.47
N HIS A 190 14.14 21.04 22.73
CA HIS A 190 13.55 19.75 22.32
C HIS A 190 12.21 19.49 23.02
N SER A 191 12.05 19.85 24.28
CA SER A 191 10.79 19.70 25.01
C SER A 191 9.67 20.54 24.41
N LYS A 192 9.96 21.78 23.97
CA LYS A 192 9.00 22.60 23.22
C LYS A 192 8.58 21.92 21.91
N LEU A 193 9.54 21.44 21.12
CA LEU A 193 9.25 20.74 19.86
C LEU A 193 8.45 19.45 20.09
N ILE A 194 8.75 18.68 21.13
CA ILE A 194 8.00 17.49 21.51
C ILE A 194 6.54 17.84 21.83
N LYS A 195 6.29 18.93 22.55
CA LYS A 195 4.93 19.41 22.86
C LYS A 195 4.16 19.80 21.60
N VAL A 196 4.78 20.59 20.71
CA VAL A 196 4.17 20.98 19.43
C VAL A 196 3.84 19.75 18.59
N LEU A 197 4.82 18.87 18.35
CA LEU A 197 4.59 17.64 17.58
C LEU A 197 3.51 16.74 18.20
N ALA A 198 3.43 16.67 19.54
CA ALA A 198 2.39 15.89 20.21
C ALA A 198 0.99 16.46 19.95
N GLN A 199 0.85 17.78 19.89
CA GLN A 199 -0.41 18.45 19.57
C GLN A 199 -0.79 18.25 18.10
N GLU A 200 0.13 18.52 17.17
CA GLU A 200 -0.07 18.34 15.72
C GLU A 200 -0.46 16.89 15.37
N ILE A 201 0.16 15.91 16.02
CA ILE A 201 -0.20 14.49 15.85
C ILE A 201 -1.68 14.27 16.22
N LYS A 202 -2.16 14.84 17.33
CA LYS A 202 -3.57 14.67 17.75
C LYS A 202 -4.53 15.31 16.75
N GLU A 203 -4.18 16.47 16.22
CA GLU A 203 -5.01 17.19 15.24
C GLU A 203 -5.09 16.41 13.92
N VAL A 204 -3.96 15.88 13.44
CA VAL A 204 -3.95 15.00 12.26
C VAL A 204 -4.74 13.71 12.51
N GLU A 205 -4.63 13.11 13.70
CA GLU A 205 -5.43 11.93 14.06
C GLU A 205 -6.94 12.24 14.09
N ALA A 206 -7.33 13.42 14.58
CA ALA A 206 -8.72 13.88 14.58
C ALA A 206 -9.25 14.09 13.16
N GLU A 207 -8.47 14.70 12.27
CA GLU A 207 -8.85 14.88 10.86
C GLU A 207 -8.96 13.54 10.11
N ILE A 208 -8.08 12.57 10.40
CA ILE A 208 -8.24 11.20 9.88
C ILE A 208 -9.58 10.61 10.33
N MET A 209 -9.92 10.72 11.62
CA MET A 209 -11.18 10.20 12.15
C MET A 209 -12.41 10.90 11.57
N LYS A 210 -12.30 12.20 11.30
CA LYS A 210 -13.37 12.97 10.64
C LYS A 210 -13.64 12.43 9.23
N ILE A 211 -12.60 12.21 8.43
CA ILE A 211 -12.75 11.63 7.08
C ILE A 211 -13.32 10.21 7.15
N ILE A 212 -12.84 9.38 8.08
CA ILE A 212 -13.36 8.02 8.28
C ILE A 212 -14.85 8.06 8.62
N ARG A 213 -15.29 8.98 9.48
CA ARG A 213 -16.69 9.09 9.92
C ARG A 213 -17.60 9.69 8.87
N SER A 214 -17.09 10.54 7.97
CA SER A 214 -17.88 11.17 6.92
C SER A 214 -18.25 10.24 5.77
N ASP A 215 -17.52 9.14 5.59
CA ASP A 215 -17.80 8.12 4.57
C ASP A 215 -18.34 6.86 5.25
N GLU A 216 -19.59 6.49 4.95
CA GLU A 216 -20.27 5.37 5.60
C GLU A 216 -19.56 4.03 5.37
N THR A 217 -19.05 3.80 4.15
CA THR A 217 -18.38 2.55 3.79
C THR A 217 -17.07 2.42 4.55
N ILE A 218 -16.26 3.47 4.56
CA ILE A 218 -15.00 3.52 5.30
C ILE A 218 -15.24 3.40 6.80
N ASN A 219 -16.24 4.09 7.35
CA ASN A 219 -16.61 4.04 8.77
C ASN A 219 -16.98 2.62 9.21
N ASN A 220 -17.82 1.94 8.42
CA ASN A 220 -18.26 0.58 8.71
C ASN A 220 -17.09 -0.40 8.68
N LEU A 221 -16.26 -0.35 7.64
CA LEU A 221 -15.03 -1.16 7.56
C LEU A 221 -14.09 -0.86 8.75
N TYR A 222 -13.92 0.40 9.11
CA TYR A 222 -13.08 0.81 10.23
C TYR A 222 -13.57 0.23 11.57
N LYS A 223 -14.87 0.30 11.84
CA LYS A 223 -15.49 -0.31 13.04
C LYS A 223 -15.28 -1.83 13.07
N LEU A 224 -15.43 -2.51 11.92
CA LEU A 224 -15.20 -3.95 11.83
C LEU A 224 -13.75 -4.31 12.17
N VAL A 225 -12.76 -3.66 11.56
CA VAL A 225 -11.36 -4.02 11.79
C VAL A 225 -10.88 -3.66 13.19
N THR A 226 -11.34 -2.54 13.75
CA THR A 226 -10.97 -2.08 15.11
C THR A 226 -11.69 -2.83 16.23
N SER A 227 -12.71 -3.63 15.91
CA SER A 227 -13.32 -4.56 16.88
C SER A 227 -12.35 -5.67 17.34
N ILE A 228 -11.29 -5.94 16.56
CA ILE A 228 -10.28 -6.96 16.88
C ILE A 228 -9.28 -6.40 17.89
N LYS A 229 -9.10 -7.09 19.02
CA LYS A 229 -8.06 -6.75 20.00
C LYS A 229 -6.67 -6.77 19.35
N GLY A 230 -5.93 -5.68 19.52
CA GLY A 230 -4.64 -5.43 18.87
C GLY A 230 -4.73 -4.64 17.56
N VAL A 231 -5.92 -4.38 17.02
CA VAL A 231 -6.12 -3.46 15.89
C VAL A 231 -6.60 -2.11 16.40
N GLY A 232 -5.64 -1.25 16.74
CA GLY A 232 -5.91 0.13 17.17
C GLY A 232 -6.03 1.11 16.00
N PHE A 233 -6.17 2.40 16.33
CA PHE A 233 -6.41 3.48 15.35
C PHE A 233 -5.48 3.45 14.13
N VAL A 234 -4.16 3.45 14.37
CA VAL A 234 -3.15 3.55 13.30
C VAL A 234 -3.19 2.32 12.40
N LEU A 235 -3.26 1.12 12.99
CA LEU A 235 -3.31 -0.12 12.24
C LEU A 235 -4.63 -0.25 11.47
N GLY A 236 -5.76 0.10 12.09
CA GLY A 236 -7.07 0.09 11.43
C GLY A 236 -7.13 1.02 10.22
N ALA A 237 -6.71 2.29 10.37
CA ALA A 237 -6.69 3.25 9.27
C ALA A 237 -5.71 2.81 8.16
N SER A 238 -4.55 2.26 8.55
CA SER A 238 -3.54 1.79 7.60
C SER A 238 -3.98 0.52 6.85
N LEU A 239 -4.76 -0.36 7.48
CA LEU A 239 -5.39 -1.51 6.81
C LEU A 239 -6.36 -1.05 5.72
N ILE A 240 -7.23 -0.09 6.02
CA ILE A 240 -8.16 0.48 5.03
C ILE A 240 -7.39 1.06 3.83
N VAL A 241 -6.38 1.87 4.10
CA VAL A 241 -5.57 2.50 3.05
C VAL A 241 -4.82 1.47 2.21
N THR A 242 -4.11 0.54 2.84
CA THR A 242 -3.24 -0.38 2.10
C THR A 242 -4.00 -1.47 1.38
N THR A 243 -5.19 -1.82 1.83
CA THR A 243 -6.07 -2.78 1.16
C THR A 243 -7.02 -2.12 0.16
N ASN A 244 -6.99 -0.80 0.05
CA ASN A 244 -7.98 -0.01 -0.70
C ASN A 244 -9.42 -0.40 -0.32
N CYS A 245 -9.77 -0.26 0.96
CA CYS A 245 -11.06 -0.71 1.51
C CYS A 245 -11.33 -2.20 1.23
N PHE A 246 -10.31 -3.05 1.36
CA PHE A 246 -10.39 -4.50 1.12
C PHE A 246 -10.72 -4.92 -0.32
N THR A 247 -10.58 -4.01 -1.30
CA THR A 247 -10.78 -4.32 -2.72
C THR A 247 -9.49 -4.72 -3.45
N ALA A 248 -8.32 -4.36 -2.91
CA ALA A 248 -7.04 -4.62 -3.58
C ALA A 248 -6.53 -6.05 -3.44
N PHE A 249 -7.10 -6.85 -2.54
CA PHE A 249 -6.67 -8.21 -2.25
C PHE A 249 -7.86 -9.15 -2.16
N GLU A 250 -7.79 -10.30 -2.82
CA GLU A 250 -8.88 -11.29 -2.82
C GLU A 250 -8.94 -12.04 -1.49
N ASN A 251 -7.80 -12.20 -0.81
CA ASN A 251 -7.73 -12.96 0.43
C ASN A 251 -6.59 -12.54 1.36
N ALA A 252 -6.71 -12.97 2.61
CA ALA A 252 -5.74 -12.75 3.67
C ALA A 252 -4.31 -13.22 3.32
N ARG A 253 -4.17 -14.30 2.54
CA ARG A 253 -2.85 -14.84 2.18
C ARG A 253 -2.11 -13.90 1.24
N GLN A 254 -2.80 -13.34 0.24
CA GLN A 254 -2.22 -12.33 -0.66
C GLN A 254 -1.74 -11.11 0.13
N TYR A 255 -2.53 -10.64 1.09
CA TYR A 255 -2.13 -9.53 1.96
C TYR A 255 -0.96 -9.87 2.90
N ALA A 256 -0.92 -11.09 3.44
CA ALA A 256 0.19 -11.58 4.25
C ALA A 256 1.51 -11.67 3.45
N CYS A 257 1.44 -12.03 2.16
CA CYS A 257 2.57 -11.97 1.24
C CYS A 257 3.01 -10.52 1.00
N TYR A 258 2.05 -9.64 0.67
CA TYR A 258 2.31 -8.21 0.44
C TYR A 258 2.99 -7.53 1.63
N THR A 259 2.60 -7.86 2.86
CA THR A 259 3.18 -7.31 4.09
C THR A 259 4.46 -8.05 4.55
N GLY A 260 4.90 -9.07 3.82
CA GLY A 260 6.13 -9.83 4.14
C GLY A 260 6.02 -10.63 5.45
N ILE A 261 4.82 -11.10 5.79
CA ILE A 261 4.53 -11.94 6.97
C ILE A 261 4.46 -13.42 6.59
N ALA A 262 3.97 -13.72 5.38
CA ALA A 262 3.90 -15.09 4.88
C ALA A 262 5.31 -15.70 4.76
N PRO A 263 5.55 -16.88 5.35
CA PRO A 263 6.82 -17.57 5.23
C PRO A 263 6.88 -18.36 3.92
N PHE A 264 8.03 -18.37 3.25
CA PHE A 264 8.26 -19.09 2.00
C PHE A 264 9.19 -20.29 2.25
N PRO A 265 8.81 -21.51 1.84
CA PRO A 265 9.67 -22.67 1.96
C PRO A 265 10.90 -22.50 1.04
N PHE A 266 12.05 -22.96 1.50
CA PHE A 266 13.25 -23.07 0.68
C PHE A 266 13.48 -24.54 0.37
N GLN A 267 12.73 -25.05 -0.60
CA GLN A 267 12.77 -26.44 -1.01
C GLN A 267 13.04 -26.52 -2.52
N SER A 268 13.96 -27.39 -2.91
CA SER A 268 14.26 -27.72 -4.31
C SER A 268 14.61 -29.20 -4.41
N GLY A 269 13.86 -29.94 -5.24
CA GLY A 269 13.97 -31.40 -5.34
C GLY A 269 13.73 -32.12 -4.01
N THR A 270 14.24 -33.35 -3.90
CA THR A 270 14.13 -34.19 -2.70
C THR A 270 15.18 -33.88 -1.63
N SER A 271 16.26 -33.19 -2.01
CA SER A 271 17.49 -33.07 -1.22
C SER A 271 17.70 -31.70 -0.56
N ILE A 272 17.09 -30.61 -1.05
CA ILE A 272 17.21 -29.29 -0.42
C ILE A 272 16.00 -29.03 0.47
N LYS A 273 16.20 -29.08 1.79
CA LYS A 273 15.22 -28.70 2.83
C LYS A 273 15.79 -27.58 3.71
N GLY A 274 15.76 -26.35 3.22
CA GLY A 274 16.16 -25.18 3.99
C GLY A 274 15.04 -24.66 4.91
N ASN A 275 15.44 -23.87 5.91
CA ASN A 275 14.49 -23.21 6.82
C ASN A 275 13.55 -22.27 6.05
N THR A 276 12.26 -22.33 6.37
CA THR A 276 11.25 -21.40 5.86
C THR A 276 11.54 -19.99 6.34
N LYS A 277 11.64 -19.02 5.43
CA LYS A 277 11.98 -17.62 5.74
C LYS A 277 10.92 -16.67 5.21
N VAL A 278 10.76 -15.52 5.88
CA VAL A 278 9.91 -14.43 5.38
C VAL A 278 10.69 -13.57 4.38
N SER A 279 10.02 -13.10 3.34
CA SER A 279 10.63 -12.22 2.34
C SER A 279 10.91 -10.82 2.91
N LYS A 280 12.02 -10.20 2.45
CA LYS A 280 12.32 -8.78 2.69
C LYS A 280 11.57 -7.84 1.74
N MET A 281 10.95 -8.37 0.68
CA MET A 281 10.29 -7.58 -0.39
C MET A 281 8.87 -7.09 -0.03
N GLY A 282 8.40 -7.29 1.20
CA GLY A 282 7.07 -6.85 1.64
C GLY A 282 7.03 -5.41 2.15
N ASN A 283 5.82 -4.88 2.34
CA ASN A 283 5.57 -3.58 2.96
C ASN A 283 6.01 -3.58 4.44
N GLN A 284 7.22 -3.07 4.67
CA GLN A 284 7.85 -3.10 6.00
C GLN A 284 7.13 -2.22 7.03
N ASN A 285 6.51 -1.12 6.60
CA ASN A 285 5.75 -0.25 7.51
C ASN A 285 4.53 -1.00 8.06
N MET A 286 3.77 -1.67 7.18
CA MET A 286 2.67 -2.53 7.63
C MET A 286 3.15 -3.68 8.51
N LYS A 287 4.29 -4.29 8.21
CA LYS A 287 4.89 -5.34 9.04
C LYS A 287 5.21 -4.86 10.46
N LYS A 288 5.69 -3.62 10.61
CA LYS A 288 5.93 -2.97 11.91
C LYS A 288 4.63 -2.69 12.65
N LEU A 289 3.62 -2.12 11.97
CA LEU A 289 2.31 -1.84 12.59
C LEU A 289 1.63 -3.14 13.06
N LEU A 290 1.69 -4.20 12.26
CA LEU A 290 1.18 -5.51 12.65
C LEU A 290 1.96 -6.11 13.82
N LEU A 291 3.27 -5.86 13.93
CA LEU A 291 4.05 -6.29 15.10
C LEU A 291 3.59 -5.59 16.39
N MET A 292 3.34 -4.28 16.32
CA MET A 292 2.76 -3.52 17.44
C MET A 292 1.37 -4.06 17.79
N GLY A 293 0.53 -4.31 16.78
CA GLY A 293 -0.80 -4.89 16.99
C GLY A 293 -0.78 -6.29 17.59
N ALA A 294 0.11 -7.17 17.11
CA ALA A 294 0.33 -8.50 17.66
C ALA A 294 0.81 -8.46 19.11
N SER A 295 1.67 -7.49 19.45
CA SER A 295 2.15 -7.30 20.82
C SER A 295 1.03 -6.85 21.77
N SER A 296 0.17 -5.93 21.30
CA SER A 296 -1.02 -5.50 22.04
C SER A 296 -2.05 -6.63 22.17
N ALA A 297 -2.32 -7.37 21.10
CA ALA A 297 -3.20 -8.55 21.14
C ALA A 297 -2.70 -9.58 22.14
N ARG A 298 -1.40 -9.89 22.14
CA ARG A 298 -0.79 -10.80 23.13
C ARG A 298 -1.00 -10.34 24.58
N GLN A 299 -1.10 -9.04 24.83
CA GLN A 299 -1.28 -8.50 26.18
C GLN A 299 -2.75 -8.50 26.61
N HIS A 300 -3.68 -8.22 25.69
CA HIS A 300 -5.08 -7.90 26.03
C HIS A 300 -6.12 -8.87 25.46
N ASP A 301 -5.76 -9.77 24.54
CA ASP A 301 -6.63 -10.83 24.01
C ASP A 301 -6.26 -12.16 24.70
N PRO A 302 -7.14 -12.73 25.53
CA PRO A 302 -6.87 -13.98 26.25
C PRO A 302 -6.54 -15.16 25.33
N GLU A 303 -7.21 -15.28 24.18
CA GLU A 303 -7.02 -16.37 23.23
C GLU A 303 -5.63 -16.27 22.57
N ILE A 304 -5.24 -15.06 22.15
CA ILE A 304 -3.91 -14.82 21.57
C ILE A 304 -2.82 -14.98 22.64
N ARG A 305 -3.07 -14.52 23.88
CA ARG A 305 -2.14 -14.68 25.00
C ARG A 305 -1.90 -16.15 25.31
N GLN A 306 -2.96 -16.95 25.43
CA GLN A 306 -2.85 -18.38 25.68
C GLN A 306 -2.12 -19.09 24.53
N TYR A 307 -2.45 -18.75 23.28
CA TYR A 307 -1.75 -19.29 22.10
C TYR A 307 -0.26 -18.92 22.09
N TYR A 308 0.09 -17.70 22.47
CA TYR A 308 1.47 -17.26 22.60
C TYR A 308 2.21 -18.10 23.65
N LEU A 309 1.68 -18.20 24.87
CA LEU A 309 2.31 -18.93 25.98
C LEU A 309 2.53 -20.41 25.61
N LYS A 310 1.51 -21.10 25.08
CA LYS A 310 1.64 -22.49 24.61
C LYS A 310 2.74 -22.69 23.57
N ARG A 311 3.02 -21.68 22.72
CA ARG A 311 4.11 -21.77 21.75
C ARG A 311 5.49 -21.56 22.38
N ILE A 312 5.59 -20.65 23.34
CA ILE A 312 6.85 -20.41 24.06
C ILE A 312 7.22 -21.62 24.92
N GLU A 313 6.25 -22.22 25.59
CA GLU A 313 6.42 -23.46 26.37
C GLU A 313 6.97 -24.62 25.51
N LYS A 314 6.52 -24.72 24.25
CA LYS A 314 7.06 -25.65 23.25
C LYS A 314 8.45 -25.25 22.68
N GLY A 315 9.18 -24.36 23.36
CA GLY A 315 10.51 -23.89 22.96
C GLY A 315 10.56 -23.04 21.69
N LYS A 316 9.44 -22.50 21.19
CA LYS A 316 9.45 -21.70 19.96
C LYS A 316 9.96 -20.27 20.20
N ASN A 317 10.76 -19.78 19.27
CA ASN A 317 11.32 -18.42 19.33
C ASN A 317 10.21 -17.34 19.42
N LYS A 318 10.43 -16.33 20.29
CA LYS A 318 9.49 -15.23 20.56
C LYS A 318 9.09 -14.46 19.30
N MET A 319 10.07 -14.10 18.46
CA MET A 319 9.82 -13.30 17.26
C MET A 319 9.10 -14.11 16.18
N SER A 320 9.44 -15.40 16.04
CA SER A 320 8.71 -16.32 15.16
C SER A 320 7.25 -16.46 15.60
N THR A 321 7.01 -16.62 16.90
CA THR A 321 5.66 -16.69 17.47
C THR A 321 4.87 -15.39 17.24
N LEU A 322 5.48 -14.21 17.42
CA LEU A 322 4.84 -12.94 17.07
C LEU A 322 4.53 -12.85 15.57
N ASN A 323 5.37 -13.41 14.69
CA ASN A 323 5.06 -13.47 13.26
C ASN A 323 3.82 -14.30 12.94
N VAL A 324 3.64 -15.42 13.65
CA VAL A 324 2.42 -16.23 13.55
C VAL A 324 1.19 -15.45 14.05
N ILE A 325 1.32 -14.68 15.13
CA ILE A 325 0.22 -13.85 15.65
C ILE A 325 -0.12 -12.72 14.67
N LYS A 326 0.87 -12.06 14.05
CA LYS A 326 0.61 -11.10 12.96
C LYS A 326 -0.22 -11.72 11.85
N ASN A 327 0.12 -12.95 11.43
CA ASN A 327 -0.64 -13.66 10.40
C ASN A 327 -2.07 -13.96 10.87
N LYS A 328 -2.25 -14.41 12.12
CA LYS A 328 -3.58 -14.63 12.70
C LYS A 328 -4.41 -13.34 12.71
N LEU A 329 -3.82 -12.19 13.05
CA LEU A 329 -4.52 -10.90 13.00
C LEU A 329 -4.99 -10.55 11.58
N ILE A 330 -4.14 -10.73 10.56
CA ILE A 330 -4.55 -10.54 9.15
C ILE A 330 -5.76 -11.42 8.82
N HIS A 331 -5.71 -12.71 9.17
CA HIS A 331 -6.82 -13.61 8.90
C HIS A 331 -8.11 -13.21 9.62
N ARG A 332 -8.02 -12.78 10.89
CA ARG A 332 -9.18 -12.26 11.64
C ARG A 332 -9.75 -11.01 10.97
N VAL A 333 -8.91 -10.06 10.56
CA VAL A 333 -9.30 -8.82 9.87
C VAL A 333 -10.08 -9.12 8.58
N PHE A 334 -9.54 -9.97 7.71
CA PHE A 334 -10.24 -10.34 6.47
C PHE A 334 -11.52 -11.12 6.74
N ALA A 335 -11.56 -11.94 7.78
CA ALA A 335 -12.76 -12.69 8.15
C ALA A 335 -13.90 -11.79 8.64
N VAL A 336 -13.62 -10.80 9.51
CA VAL A 336 -14.66 -9.87 10.00
C VAL A 336 -15.18 -8.97 8.90
N VAL A 337 -14.32 -8.53 7.98
CA VAL A 337 -14.73 -7.72 6.82
C VAL A 337 -15.60 -8.55 5.89
N LYS A 338 -15.19 -9.78 5.56
CA LYS A 338 -15.98 -10.67 4.70
C LYS A 338 -17.34 -11.02 5.30
N ARG A 339 -17.40 -11.22 6.62
CA ARG A 339 -18.64 -11.54 7.35
C ARG A 339 -19.53 -10.33 7.57
N GLY A 340 -18.98 -9.12 7.55
CA GLY A 340 -19.73 -7.88 7.80
C GLY A 340 -20.14 -7.67 9.26
N THR A 341 -19.64 -8.48 10.21
CA THR A 341 -19.98 -8.34 11.63
C THR A 341 -18.75 -8.26 12.53
N PRO A 342 -18.80 -7.49 13.64
CA PRO A 342 -17.67 -7.30 14.55
C PRO A 342 -17.05 -8.61 15.05
N TYR A 343 -15.79 -8.55 15.50
CA TYR A 343 -15.11 -9.69 16.09
C TYR A 343 -15.76 -10.10 17.41
N LEU A 344 -16.16 -11.36 17.50
CA LEU A 344 -16.68 -11.97 18.72
C LEU A 344 -15.56 -12.73 19.41
N SER A 345 -15.32 -12.42 20.68
CA SER A 345 -14.38 -13.18 21.51
C SER A 345 -15.09 -14.39 22.09
N ILE A 346 -14.75 -15.59 21.61
CA ILE A 346 -15.36 -16.85 22.05
C ILE A 346 -15.11 -17.10 23.54
N ALA A 347 -13.98 -16.62 24.07
CA ALA A 347 -13.66 -16.70 25.50
C ALA A 347 -14.68 -15.98 26.40
N LYS A 348 -15.51 -15.07 25.87
CA LYS A 348 -16.60 -14.43 26.62
C LYS A 348 -17.85 -15.31 26.75
N TYR A 349 -17.95 -16.36 25.95
CA TYR A 349 -19.12 -17.26 25.88
C TYR A 349 -18.79 -18.69 26.33
N ALA A 350 -17.53 -18.95 26.71
CA ALA A 350 -17.06 -20.25 27.18
C ALA A 350 -17.04 -20.34 28.72
N SER A 351 -17.79 -19.44 29.39
CA SER A 351 -17.98 -19.39 30.84
C SER A 351 -19.11 -20.32 31.28
#